data_AF-A0AA35VTR3-F1
#
_entry.id   AF-A0AA35VTR3-F1
#
_cell.length_a   1.000
_cell.length_b   1.000
_cell.length_c   1.000
_cell.angle_alpha   90.00
_cell.angle_beta   90.00
_cell.angle_gamma   90.00
#
_symmetry.space_group_name_H-M   'P 1'
#
loop_
_entity.id
_entity.type
_entity.pdbx_description
1 polymer ?
#
loop_
_entity_poly.entity_id
_entity_poly.type
_entity_poly.pdbx_seq_one_letter_code
_entity_poly.pdbx_strand_id
1 'polypeptide(L)'
;MFIEEIVKYIHRRLHVPLRISQPLLIEMEYHIHFVSSWLNDSSSHIADIVTIFGIGGIGKTSLTKHVYGLYSHEFQTSSFIEDIARKCDGKFNGLLDLQNQLYNDISKTCSIRVHDIVIYTTQIEHALARKRVFLVLNDIATLDQLDALLGSKVFIVEAKL
;
A
#
# COMPACT_ATOMS: atom_id res chain seq x y z
N MET A 1 0.36 -27.92 -12.28
CA MET A 1 0.87 -26.56 -12.00
C MET A 1 -0.10 -25.44 -12.41
N PHE A 2 -0.87 -25.56 -13.50
CA PHE A 2 -1.86 -24.53 -13.91
C PHE A 2 -3.11 -24.43 -13.03
N ILE A 3 -3.63 -25.56 -12.55
CA ILE A 3 -4.87 -25.61 -11.75
C ILE A 3 -4.68 -24.94 -10.38
N GLU A 4 -3.54 -25.10 -9.72
CA GLU A 4 -3.29 -24.49 -8.41
C GLU A 4 -3.23 -22.96 -8.49
N GLU A 5 -2.67 -22.40 -9.56
CA GLU A 5 -2.66 -20.96 -9.78
C GLU A 5 -4.06 -20.42 -10.04
N ILE A 6 -4.87 -21.13 -10.84
CA ILE A 6 -6.28 -20.78 -11.07
C ILE A 6 -7.08 -20.84 -9.77
N VAL A 7 -6.92 -21.89 -8.97
CA VAL A 7 -7.63 -22.05 -7.69
C VAL A 7 -7.25 -20.92 -6.73
N LYS A 8 -5.95 -20.58 -6.62
CA LYS A 8 -5.48 -19.43 -5.83
C LYS A 8 -6.07 -18.11 -6.34
N TYR A 9 -6.08 -17.90 -7.66
CA TYR A 9 -6.64 -16.69 -8.29
C TYR A 9 -8.14 -16.53 -7.99
N ILE A 10 -8.93 -17.59 -8.19
CA ILE A 10 -10.38 -17.59 -7.94
C ILE A 10 -10.65 -17.36 -6.44
N HIS A 11 -9.92 -18.06 -5.57
CA HIS A 11 -10.07 -17.92 -4.12
C HIS A 11 -9.81 -16.49 -3.63
N ARG A 12 -8.79 -15.81 -4.19
CA ARG A 12 -8.49 -14.40 -3.87
C ARG A 12 -9.63 -13.47 -4.31
N ARG A 13 -10.18 -13.66 -5.51
CA ARG A 13 -11.29 -12.84 -6.01
C ARG A 13 -12.58 -13.01 -5.21
N LEU A 14 -12.84 -14.21 -4.68
CA LEU A 14 -14.03 -14.50 -3.87
C LEU A 14 -13.97 -13.94 -2.44
N HIS A 15 -12.76 -13.79 -1.87
CA HIS A 15 -12.58 -13.32 -0.50
C HIS A 15 -12.60 -11.79 -0.33
N VAL A 16 -12.55 -11.02 -1.42
CA VAL A 16 -12.66 -9.56 -1.34
C VAL A 16 -14.15 -9.18 -1.42
N PRO A 17 -14.75 -8.58 -0.36
CA PRO A 17 -16.15 -8.20 -0.40
C PRO A 17 -16.37 -7.10 -1.45
N LEU A 18 -17.04 -7.43 -2.55
CA LEU A 18 -17.47 -6.47 -3.56
C LEU A 18 -18.97 -6.21 -3.38
N ARG A 19 -19.33 -5.16 -2.65
CA ARG A 19 -20.68 -4.57 -2.72
C ARG A 19 -20.60 -3.29 -3.57
N ILE A 20 -20.53 -3.46 -4.89
CA ILE A 20 -20.31 -2.37 -5.84
C ILE A 20 -21.25 -2.54 -7.06
N SER A 21 -21.79 -1.43 -7.57
CA SER A 21 -22.65 -1.39 -8.77
C SER A 21 -21.88 -1.69 -10.07
N GLN A 22 -22.56 -2.31 -11.05
CA GLN A 22 -21.94 -2.84 -12.29
C GLN A 22 -21.14 -1.86 -13.17
N PRO A 23 -21.53 -0.57 -13.34
CA PRO A 23 -20.71 0.37 -14.13
C PRO A 23 -19.37 0.69 -13.47
N LEU A 24 -19.35 0.77 -12.14
CA LEU A 24 -18.13 1.00 -11.35
C LEU A 24 -17.19 -0.21 -11.41
N LEU A 25 -17.72 -1.43 -11.63
CA LEU A 25 -16.94 -2.65 -11.78
C LEU A 25 -16.07 -2.65 -13.05
N ILE A 26 -16.58 -2.16 -14.19
CA ILE A 26 -15.83 -2.16 -15.46
C ILE A 26 -14.63 -1.20 -15.40
N GLU A 27 -14.84 -0.02 -14.85
CA GLU A 27 -13.78 0.99 -14.66
C GLU A 27 -12.74 0.51 -13.63
N MET A 28 -13.21 -0.10 -12.53
CA MET A 28 -12.30 -0.73 -11.56
C MET A 28 -11.51 -1.89 -12.17
N GLU A 29 -12.09 -2.71 -13.06
CA GLU A 29 -11.37 -3.79 -13.73
C GLU A 29 -10.22 -3.27 -14.60
N TYR A 30 -10.39 -2.14 -15.30
CA TYR A 30 -9.31 -1.49 -16.04
C TYR A 30 -8.17 -1.07 -15.13
N HIS A 31 -8.48 -0.41 -14.01
CA HIS A 31 -7.45 0.04 -13.06
C HIS A 31 -6.78 -1.11 -12.31
N ILE A 32 -7.54 -2.17 -11.97
CA ILE A 32 -6.96 -3.40 -11.42
C ILE A 32 -6.00 -4.00 -12.44
N HIS A 33 -6.39 -4.10 -13.71
CA HIS A 33 -5.53 -4.64 -14.76
C HIS A 33 -4.26 -3.79 -14.95
N PHE A 34 -4.39 -2.46 -14.92
CA PHE A 34 -3.25 -1.55 -14.96
C PHE A 34 -2.27 -1.82 -13.81
N VAL A 35 -2.76 -1.85 -12.55
CA VAL A 35 -1.91 -2.13 -11.38
C VAL A 35 -1.33 -3.54 -11.45
N SER A 36 -2.08 -4.52 -11.93
CA SER A 36 -1.61 -5.89 -12.13
C SER A 36 -0.45 -5.97 -13.12
N SER A 37 -0.58 -5.27 -14.24
CA SER A 37 0.46 -5.20 -15.26
C SER A 37 1.71 -4.53 -14.71
N TRP A 38 1.54 -3.45 -13.96
CA TRP A 38 2.65 -2.72 -13.33
C TRP A 38 3.36 -3.57 -12.26
N LEU A 39 2.62 -4.29 -11.41
CA LEU A 39 3.21 -5.19 -10.41
C LEU A 39 3.99 -6.35 -11.00
N ASN A 40 3.61 -6.78 -12.20
CA ASN A 40 4.26 -7.86 -12.95
C ASN A 40 5.37 -7.35 -13.87
N ASP A 41 5.49 -6.04 -14.07
CA ASP A 41 6.55 -5.47 -14.88
C ASP A 41 7.90 -5.70 -14.18
N SER A 42 8.77 -6.45 -14.84
CA SER A 42 10.03 -6.95 -14.29
C SER A 42 11.14 -5.90 -14.35
N SER A 43 10.77 -4.64 -14.19
CA SER A 43 11.70 -3.53 -14.28
C SER A 43 12.64 -3.57 -13.07
N SER A 44 13.95 -3.40 -13.29
CA SER A 44 14.99 -3.62 -12.28
C SER A 44 15.10 -2.49 -11.24
N HIS A 45 13.99 -1.82 -10.93
CA HIS A 45 13.99 -0.66 -10.06
C HIS A 45 14.08 -1.09 -8.60
N ILE A 46 14.76 -0.28 -7.79
CA ILE A 46 14.98 -0.52 -6.36
C ILE A 46 13.67 -0.31 -5.57
N ALA A 47 12.80 0.57 -6.06
CA ALA A 47 11.46 0.82 -5.54
C ALA A 47 10.58 1.38 -6.67
N ASP A 48 9.37 0.85 -6.80
CA ASP A 48 8.37 1.35 -7.74
C ASP A 48 7.18 1.90 -6.94
N ILE A 49 6.70 3.10 -7.29
CA ILE A 49 5.50 3.71 -6.70
C ILE A 49 4.49 4.06 -7.78
N VAL A 50 3.23 3.69 -7.53
CA VAL A 50 2.06 4.23 -8.25
C VAL A 50 1.28 5.16 -7.32
N THR A 51 1.10 6.40 -7.76
CA THR A 51 0.15 7.33 -7.16
C THR A 51 -1.21 7.13 -7.79
N ILE A 52 -2.24 6.94 -6.96
CA ILE A 52 -3.63 6.85 -7.40
C ILE A 52 -4.37 8.12 -6.94
N PHE A 53 -4.75 8.97 -7.88
CA PHE A 53 -5.46 10.23 -7.60
C PHE A 53 -6.68 10.39 -8.52
N GLY A 54 -7.66 11.19 -8.09
CA GLY A 54 -8.93 11.38 -8.81
C GLY A 54 -9.99 12.07 -7.96
N ILE A 55 -11.18 12.27 -8.51
CA ILE A 55 -12.28 13.00 -7.85
C ILE A 55 -12.76 12.25 -6.58
N GLY A 56 -13.28 13.00 -5.59
CA GLY A 56 -13.91 12.41 -4.41
C GLY A 56 -15.09 11.50 -4.79
N GLY A 57 -15.24 10.37 -4.11
CA GLY A 57 -16.37 9.45 -4.33
C GLY A 57 -16.23 8.46 -5.49
N ILE A 58 -15.18 8.53 -6.31
CA ILE A 58 -14.96 7.62 -7.46
C ILE A 58 -14.53 6.19 -7.07
N GLY A 59 -14.30 5.92 -5.78
CA GLY A 59 -13.95 4.58 -5.30
C GLY A 59 -12.45 4.28 -5.19
N LYS A 60 -11.58 5.30 -5.16
CA LYS A 60 -10.11 5.14 -5.00
C LYS A 60 -9.73 4.24 -3.82
N THR A 61 -10.33 4.48 -2.65
CA THR A 61 -10.09 3.67 -1.44
C THR A 61 -10.62 2.25 -1.60
N SER A 62 -11.69 2.03 -2.35
CA SER A 62 -12.19 0.68 -2.66
C SER A 62 -11.23 -0.05 -3.58
N LEU A 63 -10.67 0.63 -4.58
CA LEU A 63 -9.67 0.07 -5.48
C LEU A 63 -8.40 -0.33 -4.72
N THR A 64 -7.84 0.57 -3.90
CA THR A 64 -6.62 0.29 -3.13
C THR A 64 -6.80 -0.88 -2.16
N LYS A 65 -7.96 -0.98 -1.49
CA LYS A 65 -8.32 -2.15 -0.67
C LYS A 65 -8.36 -3.44 -1.47
N HIS A 66 -8.99 -3.40 -2.64
CA HIS A 66 -9.12 -4.58 -3.50
C HIS A 66 -7.76 -5.06 -4.00
N VAL A 67 -6.94 -4.14 -4.52
CA VAL A 67 -5.56 -4.41 -4.95
C VAL A 67 -4.74 -4.99 -3.78
N TYR A 68 -4.85 -4.43 -2.58
CA TYR A 68 -4.15 -4.95 -1.42
C TYR A 68 -4.53 -6.39 -1.08
N GLY A 69 -5.82 -6.70 -1.09
CA GLY A 69 -6.29 -8.08 -0.89
C GLY A 69 -5.83 -9.06 -1.97
N LEU A 70 -5.64 -8.58 -3.21
CA LEU A 70 -5.20 -9.42 -4.32
C LEU A 70 -3.70 -9.68 -4.38
N TYR A 71 -2.86 -8.77 -3.88
CA TYR A 71 -1.41 -8.81 -4.13
C TYR A 71 -0.53 -8.86 -2.88
N SER A 72 -1.05 -8.54 -1.69
CA SER A 72 -0.24 -8.47 -0.46
C SER A 72 0.55 -9.76 -0.16
N HIS A 73 -0.02 -10.94 -0.44
CA HIS A 73 0.65 -12.24 -0.20
C HIS A 73 1.75 -12.57 -1.21
N GLU A 74 1.90 -11.83 -2.32
CA GLU A 74 2.95 -12.07 -3.33
C GLU A 74 4.29 -11.47 -2.92
N PHE A 75 4.28 -10.70 -1.84
CA PHE A 75 5.42 -10.00 -1.28
C PHE A 75 5.85 -10.65 0.05
N GLN A 76 7.09 -10.44 0.44
CA GLN A 76 7.61 -11.02 1.68
C GLN A 76 6.89 -10.44 2.90
N THR A 77 6.59 -9.15 2.86
CA THR A 77 5.82 -8.42 3.87
C THR A 77 4.96 -7.35 3.21
N SER A 78 3.91 -6.90 3.89
CA SER A 78 3.01 -5.90 3.35
C SER A 78 2.40 -5.05 4.47
N SER A 79 2.04 -3.80 4.17
CA SER A 79 1.30 -2.93 5.09
C SER A 79 0.26 -2.10 4.33
N PHE A 80 -0.88 -1.89 4.97
CA PHE A 80 -1.96 -1.05 4.48
C PHE A 80 -2.28 0.02 5.52
N ILE A 81 -2.04 1.27 5.16
CA ILE A 81 -2.19 2.41 6.07
C ILE A 81 -3.28 3.34 5.53
N GLU A 82 -4.37 3.44 6.29
CA GLU A 82 -5.50 4.31 5.96
C GLU A 82 -5.51 5.62 6.73
N ASP A 83 -6.22 6.59 6.17
CA ASP A 83 -6.54 7.88 6.77
C ASP A 83 -5.29 8.60 7.29
N ILE A 84 -4.21 8.61 6.49
CA ILE A 84 -2.91 9.15 6.90
C ILE A 84 -3.04 10.62 7.29
N ALA A 85 -3.62 11.45 6.41
CA ALA A 85 -3.80 12.87 6.65
C ALA A 85 -4.56 13.12 7.96
N ARG A 86 -5.73 12.49 8.11
CA ARG A 86 -6.55 12.64 9.31
C ARG A 86 -5.83 12.14 10.57
N LYS A 87 -5.07 11.04 10.50
CA LYS A 87 -4.37 10.48 11.66
C LYS A 87 -3.19 11.35 12.07
N CYS A 88 -2.39 11.83 11.11
CA CYS A 88 -1.27 12.73 11.36
C CYS A 88 -1.74 14.03 12.03
N ASP A 89 -2.80 14.64 11.50
CA ASP A 89 -3.21 15.98 11.93
C ASP A 89 -4.14 15.94 13.16
N GLY A 90 -4.87 14.83 13.36
CA GLY A 90 -5.94 14.72 14.36
C GLY A 90 -5.55 14.07 15.68
N LYS A 91 -4.32 13.57 15.84
CA LYS A 91 -3.89 12.83 17.06
C LYS A 91 -2.54 13.31 17.56
N PHE A 92 -2.41 13.45 18.88
CA PHE A 92 -1.19 13.91 19.56
C PHE A 92 0.07 13.12 19.17
N ASN A 93 -0.04 11.81 18.85
CA ASN A 93 1.04 10.94 18.38
C ASN A 93 0.72 10.24 17.05
N GLY A 94 -0.14 10.85 16.23
CA GLY A 94 -0.69 10.20 15.04
C GLY A 94 0.36 9.64 14.08
N LEU A 95 1.37 10.45 13.75
CA LEU A 95 2.47 10.04 12.89
C LEU A 95 3.31 8.89 13.49
N LEU A 96 3.62 8.97 14.78
CA LEU A 96 4.39 7.95 15.48
C LEU A 96 3.64 6.60 15.50
N ASP A 97 2.32 6.64 15.71
CA ASP A 97 1.48 5.45 15.66
C ASP A 97 1.50 4.80 14.27
N LEU A 98 1.46 5.62 13.21
CA LEU A 98 1.54 5.15 11.83
C LEU A 98 2.90 4.52 11.50
N GLN A 99 4.00 5.16 11.90
CA GLN A 99 5.35 4.61 11.72
C GLN A 99 5.53 3.29 12.47
N ASN A 100 5.05 3.21 13.70
CA ASN A 100 5.09 1.98 14.48
C ASN A 100 4.24 0.86 13.83
N GLN A 101 3.05 1.18 13.31
CA GLN A 101 2.25 0.22 12.54
C GLN A 101 3.04 -0.29 11.32
N LEU A 102 3.54 0.64 10.50
CA LEU A 102 4.30 0.33 9.28
C LEU A 102 5.49 -0.58 9.60
N TYR A 103 6.29 -0.19 10.58
CA TYR A 103 7.47 -0.93 10.96
C TYR A 103 7.16 -2.36 11.43
N ASN A 104 6.13 -2.55 12.25
CA ASN A 104 5.74 -3.87 12.73
C ASN A 104 5.26 -4.77 11.58
N ASP A 105 4.43 -4.23 10.68
CA ASP A 105 3.89 -4.95 9.51
C ASP A 105 5.02 -5.45 8.59
N ILE A 106 6.02 -4.60 8.30
CA ILE A 106 7.11 -4.92 7.36
C ILE A 106 8.28 -5.66 8.02
N SER A 107 8.44 -5.52 9.32
CA SER A 107 9.48 -6.26 10.05
C SER A 107 9.04 -7.67 10.39
N LYS A 108 7.73 -7.92 10.57
CA LYS A 108 7.19 -9.18 11.12
C LYS A 108 7.81 -9.56 12.47
N THR A 109 8.25 -8.56 13.23
CA THR A 109 8.88 -8.72 14.53
C THR A 109 8.08 -7.92 15.55
N CYS A 110 7.79 -8.49 16.72
CA CYS A 110 7.32 -7.70 17.86
C CYS A 110 8.45 -6.77 18.29
N SER A 111 8.37 -5.49 17.92
CA SER A 111 9.38 -4.51 18.30
C SER A 111 9.07 -3.90 19.68
N ILE A 112 10.14 -3.52 20.38
CA ILE A 112 10.03 -2.64 21.55
C ILE A 112 9.63 -1.27 21.02
N ARG A 113 8.52 -0.72 21.52
CA ARG A 113 8.05 0.61 21.12
C ARG A 113 9.13 1.66 21.42
N VAL A 114 9.78 2.15 20.37
CA VAL A 114 10.62 3.35 20.44
C VAL A 114 9.69 4.57 20.39
N HIS A 115 10.05 5.66 21.08
CA HIS A 115 9.28 6.91 21.09
C HIS A 115 10.02 8.00 20.31
N ASP A 116 10.54 7.66 19.13
CA ASP A 116 11.32 8.57 18.30
C ASP A 116 11.02 8.32 16.81
N ILE A 117 10.55 9.37 16.14
CA ILE A 117 10.13 9.36 14.74
C ILE A 117 11.33 9.07 13.82
N VAL A 118 12.50 9.65 14.10
CA VAL A 118 13.70 9.51 13.27
C VAL A 118 14.20 8.07 13.33
N ILE A 119 14.17 7.46 14.53
CA ILE A 119 14.55 6.06 14.69
C ILE A 119 13.62 5.15 13.88
N TYR A 120 12.31 5.38 13.92
CA TYR A 120 11.39 4.58 13.08
C TYR A 120 11.63 4.79 11.60
N THR A 121 11.82 6.03 11.12
CA THR A 121 12.10 6.29 9.70
C THR A 121 13.31 5.49 9.24
N THR A 122 14.43 5.54 9.97
CA THR A 122 15.63 4.76 9.63
C THR A 122 15.40 3.25 9.67
N GLN A 123 14.63 2.76 10.64
CA GLN A 123 14.29 1.34 10.73
C GLN A 123 13.39 0.87 9.58
N ILE A 124 12.44 1.71 9.16
CA ILE A 124 11.56 1.46 8.02
C ILE A 124 12.38 1.44 6.73
N GLU A 125 13.19 2.46 6.46
CA GLU A 125 14.09 2.52 5.29
C GLU A 125 14.94 1.25 5.18
N HIS A 126 15.52 0.83 6.29
CA HIS A 126 16.36 -0.35 6.38
C HIS A 126 15.58 -1.67 6.17
N ALA A 127 14.34 -1.75 6.62
CA ALA A 127 13.47 -2.89 6.36
C ALA A 127 13.07 -2.96 4.86
N LEU A 128 12.74 -1.80 4.26
CA LEU A 128 12.39 -1.69 2.85
C LEU A 128 13.56 -2.04 1.92
N ALA A 129 14.79 -1.69 2.30
CA ALA A 129 15.98 -2.01 1.51
C ALA A 129 16.34 -3.51 1.48
N ARG A 130 15.73 -4.34 2.35
CA ARG A 130 16.13 -5.75 2.53
C ARG A 130 15.06 -6.76 2.20
N LYS A 131 13.81 -6.30 2.16
CA LYS A 131 12.67 -7.17 1.92
C LYS A 131 11.90 -6.67 0.71
N ARG A 132 11.32 -7.60 -0.02
CA ARG A 132 10.32 -7.25 -1.04
C ARG A 132 9.02 -6.91 -0.33
N VAL A 133 8.72 -5.62 -0.19
CA VAL A 133 7.58 -5.11 0.59
C VAL A 133 6.49 -4.56 -0.34
N PHE A 134 5.22 -4.89 -0.07
CA PHE A 134 4.08 -4.23 -0.70
C PHE A 134 3.42 -3.22 0.24
N LEU A 135 3.43 -1.95 -0.15
CA LEU A 135 2.87 -0.85 0.66
C LEU A 135 1.71 -0.18 -0.05
N VAL A 136 0.64 0.06 0.69
CA VAL A 136 -0.44 0.92 0.26
C VAL A 136 -0.66 2.02 1.30
N LEU A 137 -0.41 3.25 0.88
CA LEU A 137 -0.55 4.45 1.69
C LEU A 137 -1.76 5.24 1.18
N ASN A 138 -2.85 5.25 1.93
CA ASN A 138 -4.10 5.87 1.53
C ASN A 138 -4.30 7.22 2.25
N ASP A 139 -4.76 8.21 1.50
CA ASP A 139 -5.13 9.54 2.00
C ASP A 139 -3.92 10.33 2.55
N ILE A 140 -2.84 10.42 1.74
CA ILE A 140 -1.71 11.32 2.01
C ILE A 140 -2.08 12.73 1.55
N ALA A 141 -1.91 13.72 2.42
CA ALA A 141 -2.19 15.13 2.10
C ALA A 141 -0.93 15.94 1.77
N THR A 142 0.23 15.58 2.32
CA THR A 142 1.49 16.33 2.14
C THR A 142 2.66 15.40 1.86
N LEU A 143 3.69 15.92 1.18
CA LEU A 143 4.96 15.21 1.00
C LEU A 143 5.64 14.93 2.34
N ASP A 144 5.52 15.82 3.32
CA ASP A 144 6.08 15.61 4.66
C ASP A 144 5.53 14.35 5.34
N GLN A 145 4.25 14.02 5.13
CA GLN A 145 3.65 12.79 5.63
C GLN A 145 4.24 11.55 4.95
N LEU A 146 4.52 11.64 3.64
CA LEU A 146 5.15 10.56 2.88
C LEU A 146 6.62 10.37 3.30
N ASP A 147 7.38 11.46 3.37
CA ASP A 147 8.79 11.47 3.76
C ASP A 147 8.99 10.98 5.18
N ALA A 148 8.09 11.32 6.10
CA ALA A 148 8.15 10.80 7.46
C ALA A 148 7.95 9.27 7.52
N LEU A 149 7.13 8.69 6.63
CA LEU A 149 6.87 7.26 6.59
C LEU A 149 7.95 6.47 5.84
N LEU A 150 8.46 6.99 4.72
CA LEU A 150 9.31 6.24 3.79
C LEU A 150 10.75 6.74 3.69
N GLY A 151 11.04 7.94 4.20
CA GLY A 151 12.32 8.62 3.98
C GLY A 151 12.40 9.36 2.64
N SER A 152 13.48 10.13 2.44
CA SER A 152 13.59 11.18 1.41
C SER A 152 14.08 10.72 0.02
N LYS A 153 13.96 9.43 -0.32
CA LYS A 153 14.58 8.85 -1.56
C LYS A 153 13.60 8.08 -2.45
N VAL A 154 12.37 8.57 -2.58
CA VAL A 154 11.31 7.83 -3.25
C VAL A 154 10.99 8.43 -4.63
N PHE A 155 11.03 7.59 -5.68
CA PHE A 155 10.60 7.96 -7.04
C PHE A 155 9.11 7.66 -7.24
N ILE A 156 8.38 8.51 -7.95
CA ILE A 156 6.90 8.45 -8.09
C ILE A 156 6.51 8.30 -9.56
N VAL A 157 5.67 7.30 -9.87
CA VAL A 157 4.93 7.19 -11.14
C VAL A 157 3.45 7.46 -10.87
N GLU A 158 2.77 8.14 -11.79
CA GLU A 158 1.40 8.62 -11.59
C GLU A 158 0.35 7.81 -12.39
N ALA A 159 -0.76 7.46 -11.74
CA ALA A 159 -1.95 6.87 -12.35
C ALA A 159 -3.20 7.66 -11.95
N LYS A 160 -4.02 8.02 -12.93
CA LYS A 160 -5.25 8.78 -12.72
C LYS A 160 -6.47 7.86 -12.77
N LEU A 161 -7.35 8.03 -11.79
CA LEU A 161 -8.73 7.53 -11.78
C LEU A 161 -9.66 8.63 -12.29
#